data_AF-A0A925B8X6-F1
#
_entry.id   AF-A0A925B8X6-F1
#
_cell.length_a   1.000
_cell.length_b   1.000
_cell.length_c   1.000
_cell.angle_alpha   90.00
_cell.angle_beta   90.00
_cell.angle_gamma   90.00
#
_symmetry.space_group_name_H-M   'P 1'
#
loop_
_entity.id
_entity.type
_entity.pdbx_description
1 polymer ?
#
loop_
_entity_poly.entity_id
_entity_poly.type
_entity_poly.pdbx_seq_one_letter_code
_entity_poly.pdbx_strand_id
1 'polypeptide(L)'
;MVFASLSLDRHSDRCASRHTYNPSMEEAVLGGLSAQDFLRRYWQKRPLLVRRALPGFRGVVTKSALFALAARGDVESRLVERHRGRWQVTHGPLARADLVRAGARNWALLVNGVNHHRAAAELLLRRFAFVPQARLDDVMV
;
A
#
# COMPACT_ATOMS: atom_id res chain seq x y z
N MET A 1 -32.74 -54.04 17.32
CA MET A 1 -32.29 -52.79 17.95
C MET A 1 -31.16 -52.25 17.07
N VAL A 2 -31.49 -51.19 16.30
CA VAL A 2 -30.67 -50.32 15.43
C VAL A 2 -29.73 -50.96 14.37
N PHE A 3 -30.18 -50.77 13.13
CA PHE A 3 -29.52 -50.93 11.82
C PHE A 3 -28.15 -50.22 11.70
N ALA A 4 -27.15 -50.87 11.07
CA ALA A 4 -26.63 -50.61 9.70
C ALA A 4 -25.64 -49.43 9.61
N SER A 5 -24.70 -49.31 8.68
CA SER A 5 -24.02 -50.14 7.68
C SER A 5 -23.21 -49.10 6.86
N LEU A 6 -21.99 -49.45 6.43
CA LEU A 6 -21.25 -48.83 5.30
C LEU A 6 -20.82 -47.36 5.48
N SER A 7 -19.80 -46.82 4.83
CA SER A 7 -18.65 -47.27 4.04
C SER A 7 -17.71 -46.05 3.96
N LEU A 8 -16.45 -46.29 3.61
CA LEU A 8 -15.40 -45.28 3.46
C LEU A 8 -15.81 -44.08 2.61
N ASP A 9 -15.29 -42.89 2.95
CA ASP A 9 -14.91 -41.90 1.94
C ASP A 9 -13.65 -41.12 2.34
N ARG A 10 -12.68 -41.13 1.40
CA ARG A 10 -11.49 -40.30 1.34
C ARG A 10 -11.92 -38.92 0.85
N HIS A 11 -11.71 -37.83 1.59
CA HIS A 11 -11.56 -36.45 1.06
C HIS A 11 -10.61 -35.71 2.01
N SER A 12 -9.38 -35.36 1.60
CA SER A 12 -9.03 -34.17 0.80
C SER A 12 -9.48 -32.86 1.46
N ASP A 13 -8.56 -31.89 1.48
CA ASP A 13 -8.79 -30.45 1.70
C ASP A 13 -8.75 -29.94 3.15
N ARG A 14 -7.55 -29.90 3.72
CA ARG A 14 -7.15 -28.83 4.65
C ARG A 14 -6.21 -27.86 3.95
N CYS A 15 -6.73 -27.09 2.99
CA CYS A 15 -6.08 -25.88 2.51
C CYS A 15 -7.13 -24.79 2.32
N ALA A 16 -7.60 -24.24 3.43
CA ALA A 16 -8.31 -22.97 3.44
C ALA A 16 -7.91 -22.24 4.72
N SER A 17 -6.68 -21.69 4.73
CA SER A 17 -6.42 -20.53 5.57
C SER A 17 -7.36 -19.44 5.10
N ARG A 18 -8.52 -19.33 5.74
CA ARG A 18 -9.42 -18.19 5.58
C ARG A 18 -8.58 -16.97 5.92
N HIS A 19 -8.10 -16.27 4.89
CA HIS A 19 -7.71 -14.88 5.06
C HIS A 19 -8.94 -14.22 5.69
N THR A 20 -8.80 -13.69 6.91
CA THR A 20 -9.77 -12.80 7.53
C THR A 20 -9.85 -11.54 6.67
N TYR A 21 -10.54 -11.65 5.55
CA TYR A 21 -10.83 -10.57 4.64
C TYR A 21 -12.14 -9.96 5.12
N ASN A 22 -12.12 -8.67 5.41
CA ASN A 22 -13.35 -7.93 5.68
C ASN A 22 -13.83 -7.33 4.35
N PRO A 23 -14.77 -7.98 3.62
CA PRO A 23 -15.17 -7.56 2.28
C PRO A 23 -15.75 -6.13 2.26
N SER A 24 -16.35 -5.69 3.37
CA SER A 24 -16.87 -4.32 3.54
C SER A 24 -15.80 -3.23 3.37
N MET A 25 -14.54 -3.54 3.70
CA MET A 25 -13.43 -2.59 3.57
C MET A 25 -12.97 -2.43 2.11
N GLU A 26 -13.05 -3.48 1.29
CA GLU A 26 -12.70 -3.39 -0.14
C GLU A 26 -13.71 -2.53 -0.89
N GLU A 27 -15.00 -2.74 -0.63
CA GLU A 27 -16.05 -1.91 -1.22
C GLU A 27 -15.87 -0.42 -0.85
N ALA A 28 -15.49 -0.13 0.40
CA ALA A 28 -15.19 1.25 0.82
C ALA A 28 -13.99 1.84 0.06
N VAL A 29 -12.91 1.07 -0.13
CA VAL A 29 -11.72 1.51 -0.89
C VAL A 29 -12.05 1.77 -2.36
N LEU A 30 -13.07 1.09 -2.89
CA LEU A 30 -13.53 1.19 -4.27
C LEU A 30 -14.78 2.08 -4.45
N GLY A 31 -15.20 2.81 -3.41
CA GLY A 31 -16.31 3.76 -3.49
C GLY A 31 -17.69 3.11 -3.63
N GLY A 32 -17.89 1.98 -2.95
CA GLY A 32 -19.11 1.16 -3.01
C GLY A 32 -19.17 0.24 -4.23
N LEU A 33 -18.10 0.18 -5.02
CA LEU A 33 -18.01 -0.75 -6.15
C LEU A 33 -17.46 -2.10 -5.69
N SER A 34 -17.98 -3.17 -6.28
CA SER A 34 -17.30 -4.46 -6.25
C SER A 34 -15.97 -4.38 -7.01
N ALA A 35 -15.02 -5.26 -6.67
CA ALA A 35 -13.78 -5.40 -7.43
C ALA A 35 -14.04 -5.67 -8.92
N GLN A 36 -15.05 -6.49 -9.25
CA GLN A 36 -15.44 -6.79 -10.62
C GLN A 36 -15.95 -5.55 -11.39
N ASP A 37 -16.74 -4.69 -10.74
CA ASP A 37 -17.21 -3.45 -11.35
C ASP A 37 -16.08 -2.45 -11.56
N PHE A 38 -15.17 -2.35 -10.58
CA PHE A 38 -13.98 -1.52 -10.70
C PHE A 38 -13.09 -1.96 -11.87
N LEU A 39 -12.75 -3.25 -11.94
CA LEU A 39 -11.93 -3.82 -13.01
C LEU A 39 -12.58 -3.65 -14.39
N ARG A 40 -13.90 -3.82 -14.49
CA ARG A 40 -14.63 -3.68 -15.75
C ARG A 40 -14.71 -2.23 -16.23
N ARG A 41 -14.94 -1.26 -15.34
CA ARG A 41 -15.32 0.12 -15.72
C ARG A 41 -14.21 1.15 -15.55
N TYR A 42 -13.19 0.90 -14.73
CA TYR A 42 -12.20 1.91 -14.34
C TYR A 42 -10.75 1.47 -14.54
N TRP A 43 -10.41 0.24 -14.14
CA TRP A 43 -9.03 -0.25 -14.23
C TRP A 43 -8.47 -0.12 -15.65
N GLN A 44 -7.38 0.65 -15.80
CA GLN A 44 -6.74 0.97 -17.09
C GLN A 44 -7.64 1.61 -18.15
N LYS A 45 -8.74 2.24 -17.73
CA LYS A 45 -9.73 2.87 -18.64
C LYS A 45 -9.95 4.34 -18.31
N ARG A 46 -10.20 4.66 -17.05
CA ARG A 46 -10.48 6.03 -16.59
C ARG A 46 -10.22 6.19 -15.09
N PRO A 47 -9.86 7.40 -14.63
CA PRO A 47 -9.65 7.66 -13.21
C PRO A 47 -10.95 7.52 -12.39
N LEU A 48 -10.82 7.14 -11.12
CA LEU A 48 -11.90 7.11 -10.13
C LEU A 48 -11.45 7.83 -8.86
N LEU A 49 -12.18 8.86 -8.45
CA LEU A 49 -11.97 9.52 -7.16
C LEU A 49 -12.89 8.90 -6.12
N VAL A 50 -12.31 8.16 -5.16
CA VAL A 50 -13.04 7.61 -4.02
C VAL A 50 -12.84 8.52 -2.81
N ARG A 51 -13.89 9.24 -2.41
CA ARG A 51 -13.86 10.09 -1.22
C ARG A 51 -13.99 9.21 0.03
N ARG A 52 -13.16 9.47 1.04
CA ARG A 52 -13.16 8.72 2.32
C ARG A 52 -12.96 7.20 2.14
N ALA A 53 -12.14 6.80 1.16
CA ALA A 53 -11.82 5.40 0.87
C ALA A 53 -11.31 4.61 2.09
N LEU A 54 -10.63 5.29 3.03
CA LEU A 54 -10.09 4.72 4.25
C LEU A 54 -10.54 5.56 5.46
N PRO A 55 -11.72 5.29 6.04
CA PRO A 55 -12.19 6.00 7.22
C PRO A 55 -11.18 5.88 8.37
N GLY A 56 -10.82 7.01 8.99
CA GLY A 56 -9.88 7.04 10.12
C GLY A 56 -8.41 6.77 9.76
N PHE A 57 -8.03 6.83 8.48
CA PHE A 57 -6.64 6.65 8.07
C PHE A 57 -5.73 7.73 8.67
N ARG A 58 -4.71 7.31 9.44
CA ARG A 58 -3.73 8.18 10.11
C ARG A 58 -2.34 8.16 9.47
N GLY A 59 -2.18 7.50 8.32
CA GLY A 59 -0.90 7.25 7.67
C GLY A 59 -0.31 5.87 8.00
N VAL A 60 0.69 5.46 7.22
CA VAL A 60 1.39 4.15 7.36
C VAL A 60 2.75 4.25 8.05
N VAL A 61 3.27 5.47 8.19
CA VAL A 61 4.57 5.76 8.76
C VAL A 61 4.56 7.17 9.35
N THR A 62 5.25 7.38 10.46
CA THR A 62 5.39 8.72 11.05
C THR A 62 6.44 9.53 10.31
N LYS A 63 6.38 10.87 10.42
CA LYS A 63 7.36 11.77 9.79
C LYS A 63 8.81 11.45 10.20
N SER A 64 9.06 11.22 11.49
CA SER A 64 10.39 10.87 12.00
C SER A 64 10.87 9.52 11.47
N ALA A 65 9.99 8.53 11.40
CA ALA A 65 10.27 7.22 10.83
C ALA A 65 10.60 7.31 9.34
N LEU A 66 9.91 8.17 8.59
CA LEU A 66 10.16 8.38 7.16
C LEU A 66 11.54 8.99 6.93
N PHE A 67 11.93 10.00 7.73
CA PHE A 67 13.28 10.57 7.67
C PHE A 67 14.37 9.56 8.02
N ALA A 68 14.13 8.71 9.02
CA ALA A 68 15.07 7.65 9.36
C ALA A 68 15.23 6.63 8.21
N LEU A 69 14.16 6.33 7.47
CA LEU A 69 14.23 5.47 6.28
C LEU A 69 15.03 6.15 5.15
N ALA A 70 14.76 7.42 4.87
CA ALA A 70 15.45 8.18 3.82
C ALA A 70 16.97 8.31 4.03
N ALA A 71 17.44 8.23 5.28
CA ALA A 71 18.86 8.30 5.60
C ALA A 71 19.61 6.96 5.40
N ARG A 72 18.90 5.86 5.10
CA ARG A 72 19.52 4.54 4.92
C ARG A 72 19.97 4.34 3.47
N GLY A 73 21.14 3.74 3.29
CA GLY A 73 21.70 3.46 1.96
C GLY A 73 21.00 2.31 1.21
N ASP A 74 20.22 1.48 1.90
CA ASP A 74 19.43 0.38 1.33
C ASP A 74 18.00 0.78 0.96
N VAL A 75 17.64 2.06 1.15
CA VAL A 75 16.30 2.59 0.88
C VAL A 75 16.38 3.62 -0.23
N GLU A 76 15.63 3.40 -1.31
CA GLU A 76 15.49 4.41 -2.36
C GLU A 76 14.69 5.61 -1.83
N SER A 77 15.33 6.78 -1.84
CA SER A 77 14.69 8.03 -1.45
C SER A 77 15.16 9.18 -2.34
N ARG A 78 14.30 10.20 -2.46
CA ARG A 78 14.61 11.41 -3.21
C ARG A 78 13.97 12.64 -2.59
N LEU A 79 14.73 13.72 -2.56
CA LEU A 79 14.27 15.03 -2.14
C LEU A 79 14.11 15.89 -3.40
N VAL A 80 12.88 16.30 -3.69
CA VAL A 80 12.54 17.15 -4.84
C VAL A 80 12.24 18.54 -4.32
N GLU A 81 12.97 19.54 -4.80
CA GLU A 81 12.97 20.89 -4.28
C GLU A 81 12.79 21.90 -5.41
N ARG A 82 12.07 22.99 -5.14
CA ARG A 82 11.95 24.13 -6.05
C ARG A 82 12.57 25.37 -5.43
N HIS A 83 13.71 25.79 -5.96
CA HIS A 83 14.44 26.97 -5.51
C HIS A 83 14.59 27.99 -6.64
N ARG A 84 14.13 29.23 -6.41
CA ARG A 84 14.18 30.35 -7.39
C ARG A 84 13.66 29.95 -8.78
N GLY A 85 12.53 29.24 -8.82
CA GLY A 85 11.90 28.80 -10.07
C GLY A 85 12.53 27.56 -10.71
N ARG A 86 13.68 27.07 -10.22
CA ARG A 86 14.34 25.86 -10.72
C ARG A 86 14.03 24.65 -9.87
N TRP A 87 13.89 23.50 -10.53
CA TRP A 87 13.71 22.21 -9.87
C TRP A 87 15.08 21.54 -9.64
N GLN A 88 15.25 20.95 -8.47
CA GLN A 88 16.40 20.15 -8.11
C GLN A 88 15.92 18.83 -7.50
N VAL A 89 16.64 17.75 -7.82
CA VAL A 89 16.41 16.43 -7.23
C VAL A 89 17.70 15.98 -6.58
N THR A 90 17.64 15.61 -5.31
CA THR A 90 18.73 14.97 -4.57
C THR A 90 18.33 13.54 -4.27
N HIS A 91 19.13 12.58 -4.72
CA HIS A 91 18.91 11.16 -4.43
C HIS A 91 19.54 10.77 -3.10
N GLY A 92 18.94 9.79 -2.43
CA GLY A 92 19.41 9.30 -1.14
C GLY A 92 20.71 8.49 -1.20
N PRO A 93 21.27 8.14 -0.03
CA PRO A 93 20.73 8.41 1.30
C PRO A 93 20.75 9.90 1.66
N LEU A 94 19.66 10.40 2.24
CA LEU A 94 19.48 11.81 2.57
C LEU A 94 19.88 12.09 4.02
N ALA A 95 20.86 12.96 4.21
CA ALA A 95 21.26 13.39 5.54
C ALA A 95 20.29 14.42 6.10
N ARG A 96 20.30 14.60 7.43
CA ARG A 96 19.52 15.67 8.08
C ARG A 96 19.87 17.05 7.52
N ALA A 97 21.12 17.27 7.12
CA ALA A 97 21.58 18.52 6.51
C ALA A 97 20.88 18.84 5.19
N ASP A 98 20.55 17.83 4.37
CA ASP A 98 19.82 18.02 3.11
C ASP A 98 18.41 18.58 3.37
N LEU A 99 17.72 18.03 4.37
CA LEU A 99 16.39 18.48 4.77
C LEU A 99 16.41 19.88 5.42
N VAL A 100 17.48 20.24 6.12
CA VAL A 100 17.65 21.59 6.68
C VAL A 100 17.88 22.59 5.55
N ARG A 101 18.72 22.24 4.56
CA ARG A 101 18.99 23.06 3.37
C ARG A 101 17.71 23.33 2.56
N ALA A 102 16.80 22.36 2.49
CA ALA A 102 15.50 22.50 1.84
C ALA A 102 14.62 23.61 2.43
N GLY A 103 14.87 23.97 3.69
CA GLY A 103 14.10 24.98 4.40
C GLY A 103 12.67 24.52 4.71
N ALA A 104 11.76 25.48 4.84
CA ALA A 104 10.42 25.23 5.39
C ALA A 104 9.35 24.83 4.36
N ARG A 105 9.57 25.09 3.05
CA ARG A 105 8.54 24.99 2.01
C ARG A 105 9.16 24.63 0.66
N ASN A 106 8.33 24.33 -0.34
CA ASN A 106 8.71 24.08 -1.74
C ASN A 106 9.58 22.84 -1.96
N TRP A 107 9.42 21.82 -1.12
CA TRP A 107 10.06 20.54 -1.30
C TRP A 107 9.13 19.38 -0.93
N ALA A 108 9.43 18.19 -1.45
CA ALA A 108 8.83 16.93 -1.07
C ALA A 108 9.92 15.87 -0.92
N LEU A 109 9.83 15.09 0.16
CA LEU A 109 10.61 13.87 0.34
C LEU A 109 9.77 12.71 -0.13
N LEU A 110 10.33 11.85 -0.98
CA LEU A 110 9.72 10.63 -1.45
C LEU A 110 10.58 9.45 -1.00
N VAL A 111 9.97 8.47 -0.36
CA VAL A 111 10.62 7.22 0.05
C VAL A 111 9.87 6.05 -0.57
N ASN A 112 10.56 5.29 -1.41
CA ASN A 112 10.03 4.12 -2.08
C ASN A 112 10.08 2.88 -1.17
N GLY A 113 9.31 1.85 -1.50
CA GLY A 113 9.38 0.55 -0.84
C GLY A 113 9.00 0.54 0.64
N VAL A 114 8.19 1.48 1.14
CA VAL A 114 7.92 1.61 2.58
C VAL A 114 7.23 0.37 3.15
N ASN A 115 6.46 -0.37 2.33
CA ASN A 115 5.87 -1.65 2.68
C ASN A 115 6.91 -2.72 3.10
N HIS A 116 8.13 -2.69 2.58
CA HIS A 116 9.20 -3.61 2.99
C HIS A 116 9.73 -3.32 4.40
N HIS A 117 9.53 -2.11 4.90
CA HIS A 117 10.07 -1.67 6.20
C HIS A 117 8.99 -1.42 7.26
N ARG A 118 7.72 -1.30 6.86
CA ARG A 118 6.61 -0.95 7.73
C ARG A 118 5.39 -1.84 7.46
N ALA A 119 5.03 -2.66 8.45
CA ALA A 119 3.86 -3.54 8.38
C ALA A 119 2.55 -2.80 8.05
N ALA A 120 2.38 -1.55 8.52
CA ALA A 120 1.20 -0.76 8.22
C ALA A 120 1.08 -0.41 6.72
N ALA A 121 2.20 -0.20 6.02
CA ALA A 121 2.21 0.04 4.58
C ALA A 121 1.91 -1.25 3.80
N GLU A 122 2.46 -2.38 4.23
CA GLU A 122 2.12 -3.70 3.68
C GLU A 122 0.62 -4.03 3.84
N LEU A 123 0.05 -3.80 5.03
CA LEU A 123 -1.39 -3.97 5.27
C LEU A 123 -2.25 -3.03 4.43
N LEU A 124 -1.75 -1.83 4.08
CA LEU A 124 -2.42 -0.95 3.15
C LEU A 124 -2.40 -1.54 1.73
N LEU A 125 -1.24 -1.98 1.26
CA LEU A 125 -1.09 -2.57 -0.08
C LEU A 125 -2.00 -3.79 -0.27
N ARG A 126 -2.13 -4.64 0.76
CA ARG A 126 -2.99 -5.84 0.72
C ARG A 126 -4.47 -5.54 0.51
N ARG A 127 -4.95 -4.34 0.82
CA ARG A 127 -6.35 -3.95 0.50
C ARG A 127 -6.64 -3.90 -1.00
N PHE A 128 -5.60 -3.93 -1.84
CA PHE A 128 -5.69 -3.95 -3.30
C PHE A 128 -5.41 -5.34 -3.90
N ALA A 129 -5.43 -6.42 -3.10
CA ALA A 129 -5.11 -7.77 -3.58
C ALA A 129 -6.17 -8.40 -4.51
N PHE A 130 -7.26 -7.67 -4.82
CA PHE A 130 -8.15 -8.01 -5.94
C PHE A 130 -7.49 -7.78 -7.32
N VAL A 131 -6.37 -7.05 -7.37
CA VAL A 131 -5.47 -6.95 -8.54
C VAL A 131 -4.38 -8.03 -8.42
N PRO A 132 -3.98 -8.70 -9.53
CA PRO A 132 -2.87 -9.64 -9.50
C PRO A 132 -1.60 -9.03 -8.89
N GLN A 133 -0.95 -9.77 -7.98
CA GLN A 133 0.24 -9.29 -7.26
C GLN A 133 1.37 -8.84 -8.20
N ALA A 134 1.54 -9.51 -9.34
CA ALA A 134 2.52 -9.12 -10.36
C ALA A 134 2.30 -7.73 -11.00
N ARG A 135 1.15 -7.09 -10.72
CA ARG A 135 0.80 -5.74 -11.17
C ARG A 135 0.86 -4.71 -10.05
N LEU A 136 1.09 -5.15 -8.80
CA LEU A 136 1.35 -4.27 -7.67
C LEU A 136 2.86 -4.07 -7.56
N ASP A 137 3.27 -2.82 -7.32
CA ASP A 137 4.68 -2.44 -7.22
C ASP A 137 5.06 -2.26 -5.74
N ASP A 138 5.03 -1.03 -5.23
CA ASP A 138 5.34 -0.73 -3.84
C ASP A 138 4.43 0.36 -3.25
N VAL A 139 4.64 0.67 -1.97
CA VAL A 139 4.05 1.83 -1.31
C VAL A 139 5.12 2.90 -1.14
N MET A 140 5.06 3.91 -1.99
CA MET A 140 5.82 5.15 -1.83
C MET A 140 5.08 6.14 -0.93
N VAL A 141 5.82 6.78 -0.01
CA VAL A 141 5.30 7.82 0.90
C VAL A 141 6.01 9.14 0.67
#